data_AF-A0A499UXE9-F1
#
_entry.id   AF-A0A499UXE9-F1
#
_cell.length_a   1.000
_cell.length_b   1.000
_cell.length_c   1.000
_cell.angle_alpha   90.00
_cell.angle_beta   90.00
_cell.angle_gamma   90.00
#
_symmetry.space_group_name_H-M   'P 1'
#
loop_
_entity.id
_entity.type
_entity.pdbx_description
1 polymer ?
#
loop_
_entity_poly.entity_id
_entity_poly.type
_entity_poly.pdbx_seq_one_letter_code
_entity_poly.pdbx_strand_id
1 'polypeptide(L)'
;MTVQSAVVRVIGGAVKPLGFQRHGHSWYRVISDLYAVINVQKSRWDESCYVNIAFSPASQAENSWLPESKCQVRFRLDSLKSVTPEGLLLLRGDSGREVAEVEFRSSLAGKIGTPVAQFMSGITGLGDLKDALDSAVTERVFVHREMRSLLDSTD
;
A
#
# COMPACT_ATOMS: atom_id res chain seq x y z
N MET A 1 -12.56 13.72 -12.50
CA MET A 1 -11.40 13.06 -11.85
C MET A 1 -11.71 11.57 -11.74
N THR A 2 -10.82 10.66 -12.14
CA THR A 2 -11.07 9.21 -11.96
C THR A 2 -10.86 8.79 -10.51
N VAL A 3 -11.51 7.69 -10.07
CA VAL A 3 -11.28 7.12 -8.73
C VAL A 3 -9.80 6.81 -8.52
N GLN A 4 -9.13 6.22 -9.52
CA GLN A 4 -7.69 5.96 -9.46
C GLN A 4 -6.88 7.24 -9.20
N SER A 5 -7.11 8.32 -9.94
CA SER A 5 -6.37 9.57 -9.74
C SER A 5 -6.63 10.20 -8.36
N ALA A 6 -7.84 10.06 -7.82
CA ALA A 6 -8.17 10.51 -6.47
C ALA A 6 -7.41 9.70 -5.40
N VAL A 7 -7.45 8.37 -5.51
CA VAL A 7 -6.74 7.45 -4.62
C VAL A 7 -5.23 7.70 -4.69
N VAL A 8 -4.68 7.90 -5.88
CA VAL A 8 -3.26 8.25 -6.08
C VAL A 8 -2.90 9.52 -5.29
N ARG A 9 -3.71 10.56 -5.39
CA ARG A 9 -3.45 11.82 -4.65
C ARG A 9 -3.52 11.62 -3.14
N VAL A 10 -4.51 10.88 -2.67
CA VAL A 10 -4.72 10.64 -1.24
C VAL A 10 -3.60 9.80 -0.63
N ILE A 11 -3.23 8.69 -1.27
CA ILE A 11 -2.09 7.86 -0.84
C ILE A 11 -0.83 8.72 -0.80
N GLY A 12 -0.56 9.47 -1.87
CA GLY A 12 0.60 10.36 -1.92
C GLY A 12 0.61 11.42 -0.83
N GLY A 13 -0.53 12.01 -0.49
CA GLY A 13 -0.63 12.94 0.65
C GLY A 13 -0.31 12.28 1.99
N ALA A 14 -0.75 11.03 2.16
CA ALA A 14 -0.59 10.28 3.40
C ALA A 14 0.86 9.78 3.62
N VAL A 15 1.55 9.32 2.57
CA VAL A 15 2.86 8.66 2.73
C VAL A 15 4.07 9.53 2.41
N LYS A 16 3.90 10.67 1.73
CA LYS A 16 5.01 11.62 1.49
C LYS A 16 5.73 12.06 2.77
N PRO A 17 5.03 12.40 3.88
CA PRO A 17 5.69 12.76 5.14
C PRO A 17 6.55 11.63 5.72
N LEU A 18 6.27 10.38 5.34
CA LEU A 18 7.00 9.19 5.78
C LEU A 18 8.25 8.91 4.92
N GLY A 19 8.62 9.83 4.01
CA GLY A 19 9.80 9.71 3.15
C GLY A 19 9.55 8.98 1.82
N PHE A 20 8.30 8.69 1.47
CA PHE A 20 8.00 8.02 0.21
C PHE A 20 8.17 8.95 -1.00
N GLN A 21 8.85 8.45 -2.02
CA GLN A 21 9.04 9.08 -3.32
C GLN A 21 8.02 8.54 -4.32
N ARG A 22 7.59 9.37 -5.27
CA ARG A 22 6.57 8.98 -6.27
C ARG A 22 7.22 8.47 -7.55
N HIS A 23 6.71 7.36 -8.08
CA HIS A 23 7.01 6.85 -9.42
C HIS A 23 5.69 6.47 -10.11
N GLY A 24 5.19 7.30 -11.03
CA GLY A 24 3.93 7.06 -11.73
C GLY A 24 2.72 7.02 -10.78
N HIS A 25 2.08 5.84 -10.68
CA HIS A 25 0.98 5.54 -9.75
C HIS A 25 1.43 4.78 -8.50
N SER A 26 2.74 4.79 -8.24
CA SER A 26 3.34 4.15 -7.08
C SER A 26 4.08 5.14 -6.20
N TRP A 27 4.23 4.77 -4.93
CA TRP A 27 5.07 5.44 -3.95
C TRP A 27 6.00 4.41 -3.35
N TYR A 28 7.28 4.72 -3.25
CA TYR A 28 8.26 3.82 -2.67
C TYR A 28 9.14 4.52 -1.65
N ARG A 29 9.69 3.75 -0.72
CA ARG A 29 10.65 4.18 0.29
C ARG A 29 11.70 3.10 0.43
N VAL A 30 12.95 3.53 0.61
CA VAL A 30 14.02 2.68 1.16
C VAL A 30 14.31 3.20 2.55
N ILE A 31 14.24 2.33 3.55
CA ILE A 31 14.61 2.64 4.94
C ILE A 31 15.38 1.45 5.49
N SER A 32 16.55 1.71 6.09
CA SER A 32 17.51 0.65 6.45
C SER A 32 17.79 -0.25 5.22
N ASP A 33 17.57 -1.54 5.37
CA ASP A 33 17.70 -2.64 4.43
C ASP A 33 16.36 -3.06 3.82
N LEU A 34 15.31 -2.26 3.97
CA LEU A 34 13.96 -2.56 3.49
C LEU A 34 13.48 -1.57 2.42
N TYR A 35 13.06 -2.12 1.29
CA TYR A 35 12.29 -1.45 0.25
C TYR A 35 10.78 -1.68 0.49
N ALA A 36 10.01 -0.60 0.47
CA ALA A 36 8.55 -0.63 0.54
C ALA A 36 7.96 0.09 -0.68
N VAL A 37 6.90 -0.46 -1.27
CA VAL A 37 6.17 0.17 -2.37
C VAL A 37 4.66 0.01 -2.21
N ILE A 38 3.94 1.09 -2.51
CA ILE A 38 2.49 1.12 -2.64
C ILE A 38 2.18 1.42 -4.09
N ASN A 39 1.37 0.60 -4.75
CA ASN A 39 0.99 0.78 -6.14
C ASN A 39 -0.53 0.87 -6.30
N VAL A 40 -1.03 1.94 -6.95
CA VAL A 40 -2.45 2.09 -7.27
C VAL A 40 -2.71 1.65 -8.70
N GLN A 41 -3.23 0.43 -8.84
CA GLN A 41 -3.46 -0.23 -10.11
C GLN A 41 -4.91 -0.09 -10.56
N LYS A 42 -5.15 0.40 -11.78
CA LYS A 42 -6.49 0.39 -12.39
C LYS A 42 -6.95 -1.05 -12.63
N SER A 43 -8.21 -1.33 -12.36
CA SER A 43 -8.86 -2.57 -12.82
C SER A 43 -8.87 -2.63 -14.35
N ARG A 44 -8.77 -3.85 -14.89
CA ARG A 44 -8.91 -4.09 -16.34
C ARG A 44 -10.37 -4.31 -16.74
N TRP A 45 -11.25 -4.52 -15.77
CA TRP A 45 -12.63 -4.97 -16.00
C TRP A 45 -13.66 -3.86 -15.78
N ASP A 46 -13.33 -2.88 -14.95
CA ASP A 46 -14.23 -1.79 -14.57
C ASP A 46 -13.44 -0.51 -14.20
N GLU A 47 -14.14 0.52 -13.73
CA GLU A 47 -13.55 1.79 -13.31
C GLU A 47 -12.90 1.75 -11.92
N SER A 48 -12.90 0.59 -11.25
CA SER A 48 -12.30 0.43 -9.93
C SER A 48 -10.77 0.47 -9.98
N CYS A 49 -10.16 0.59 -8.81
CA CYS A 49 -8.73 0.39 -8.65
C CYS A 49 -8.39 -0.48 -7.44
N TYR A 50 -7.19 -1.05 -7.48
CA TYR A 50 -6.58 -1.77 -6.38
C TYR A 50 -5.44 -0.95 -5.80
N VAL A 51 -5.26 -1.02 -4.49
CA VAL A 51 -4.06 -0.55 -3.82
C VAL A 51 -3.28 -1.79 -3.40
N ASN A 52 -2.11 -1.98 -3.98
CA ASN A 52 -1.20 -3.08 -3.66
C ASN A 52 -0.08 -2.54 -2.77
N ILE A 53 0.30 -3.31 -1.76
CA ILE A 53 1.39 -3.00 -0.82
C ILE A 53 2.41 -4.12 -0.92
N ALA A 54 3.68 -3.76 -1.01
CA ALA A 54 4.74 -4.74 -1.12
C ALA A 54 6.06 -4.30 -0.51
N PHE A 55 6.86 -5.30 -0.15
CA PHE A 55 8.15 -5.15 0.50
C PHE A 55 9.19 -6.09 -0.09
N SER A 56 10.46 -5.68 -0.02
CA SER A 56 11.63 -6.50 -0.39
C SER A 56 12.87 -5.98 0.32
N PRO A 57 13.93 -6.78 0.44
CA PRO A 57 15.25 -6.28 0.80
C PRO A 57 15.66 -5.14 -0.14
N ALA A 58 16.24 -4.08 0.40
CA ALA A 58 16.67 -2.90 -0.34
C ALA A 58 17.68 -3.24 -1.45
N SER A 59 18.47 -4.29 -1.26
CA SER A 59 19.43 -4.81 -2.25
C SER A 59 18.78 -5.29 -3.55
N GLN A 60 17.48 -5.56 -3.55
CA GLN A 60 16.72 -5.97 -4.75
C GLN A 60 16.24 -4.77 -5.59
N ALA A 61 16.29 -3.55 -5.05
CA ALA A 61 15.86 -2.35 -5.76
C ALA A 61 16.99 -1.79 -6.61
N GLU A 62 17.04 -2.20 -7.89
CA GLU A 62 17.95 -1.61 -8.87
C GLU A 62 17.69 -0.11 -9.03
N ASN A 63 18.72 0.72 -8.90
CA ASN A 63 18.62 2.19 -8.99
C ASN A 63 17.49 2.77 -8.12
N SER A 64 17.27 2.20 -6.93
CA SER A 64 16.24 2.61 -5.97
C SER A 64 14.79 2.42 -6.46
N TRP A 65 14.55 1.56 -7.44
CA TRP A 65 13.21 1.26 -7.93
C TRP A 65 12.98 -0.25 -8.14
N LEU A 66 11.90 -0.77 -7.56
CA LEU A 66 11.44 -2.14 -7.76
C LEU A 66 9.92 -2.13 -7.91
N PRO A 67 9.35 -2.53 -9.06
CA PRO A 67 7.89 -2.57 -9.19
C PRO A 67 7.29 -3.61 -8.23
N GLU A 68 6.11 -3.30 -7.69
CA GLU A 68 5.37 -4.15 -6.75
C GLU A 68 5.31 -5.63 -7.17
N SER A 69 5.16 -5.91 -8.47
CA SER A 69 5.05 -7.27 -8.99
C SER A 69 6.31 -8.12 -8.81
N LYS A 70 7.48 -7.48 -8.61
CA LYS A 70 8.77 -8.13 -8.38
C LYS A 70 9.14 -8.22 -6.89
N CYS A 71 8.30 -7.68 -6.01
CA CYS A 71 8.59 -7.71 -4.59
C CYS A 71 8.33 -9.09 -3.97
N GLN A 72 9.07 -9.41 -2.91
CA GLN A 72 9.00 -10.71 -2.24
C GLN A 72 7.85 -10.84 -1.23
N VAL A 73 7.39 -9.75 -0.62
CA VAL A 73 6.15 -9.71 0.17
C VAL A 73 5.14 -8.85 -0.57
N ARG A 74 3.94 -9.35 -0.81
CA ARG A 74 2.90 -8.66 -1.58
C ARG A 74 1.52 -8.97 -1.05
N PHE A 75 0.70 -7.94 -0.90
CA PHE A 75 -0.71 -8.09 -0.57
C PHE A 75 -1.51 -6.89 -1.05
N ARG A 76 -2.83 -7.05 -1.08
CA ARG A 76 -3.76 -5.98 -1.41
C ARG A 76 -4.21 -5.28 -0.15
N LEU A 77 -4.59 -4.02 -0.29
CA LEU A 77 -5.06 -3.19 0.82
C LEU A 77 -6.25 -3.81 1.58
N ASP A 78 -7.08 -4.61 0.90
CA ASP A 78 -8.17 -5.38 1.52
C ASP A 78 -7.69 -6.43 2.54
N SER A 79 -6.39 -6.70 2.59
CA SER A 79 -5.77 -7.62 3.55
C SER A 79 -5.36 -6.90 4.83
N LEU A 80 -5.33 -5.55 4.88
CA LEU A 80 -5.08 -4.79 6.10
C LEU A 80 -6.32 -4.80 7.01
N LYS A 81 -6.16 -5.26 8.26
CA LYS A 81 -7.26 -5.35 9.24
C LYS A 81 -7.86 -3.97 9.59
N SER A 82 -7.07 -2.90 9.45
CA SER A 82 -7.50 -1.53 9.71
C SER A 82 -8.34 -0.90 8.58
N VAL A 83 -8.44 -1.56 7.42
CA VAL A 83 -9.22 -1.07 6.27
C VAL A 83 -10.60 -1.69 6.30
N THR A 84 -11.62 -0.85 6.51
CA THR A 84 -13.01 -1.33 6.63
C THR A 84 -13.63 -1.64 5.27
N PRO A 85 -14.69 -2.47 5.22
CA PRO A 85 -15.45 -2.71 3.99
C PRO A 85 -15.93 -1.42 3.33
N GLU A 86 -16.35 -0.42 4.10
CA GLU A 86 -16.79 0.89 3.58
C GLU A 86 -15.64 1.65 2.92
N GLY A 87 -14.42 1.52 3.45
CA GLY A 87 -13.22 2.06 2.81
C GLY A 87 -13.00 1.43 1.44
N LEU A 88 -13.11 0.10 1.33
CA LEU A 88 -12.95 -0.63 0.07
C LEU A 88 -14.00 -0.25 -0.98
N LEU A 89 -15.23 0.09 -0.57
CA LEU A 89 -16.26 0.58 -1.49
C LEU A 89 -15.85 1.89 -2.18
N LEU A 90 -15.03 2.74 -1.55
CA LEU A 90 -14.54 3.98 -2.15
C LEU A 90 -13.61 3.75 -3.35
N LEU A 91 -12.99 2.57 -3.43
CA LEU A 91 -12.12 2.15 -4.55
C LEU A 91 -12.92 1.63 -5.75
N ARG A 92 -14.21 1.36 -5.58
CA ARG A 92 -15.10 0.98 -6.68
C ARG A 92 -15.39 2.20 -7.55
N GLY A 93 -15.27 2.01 -8.86
CA GLY A 93 -15.54 3.04 -9.86
C GLY A 93 -17.03 3.18 -10.09
N ASP A 94 -17.74 3.74 -9.10
CA ASP A 94 -19.14 4.08 -9.29
C ASP A 94 -19.28 5.53 -9.78
N SER A 95 -19.96 5.65 -10.91
CA SER A 95 -20.15 6.82 -11.77
C SER A 95 -21.39 7.64 -11.39
N GLY A 96 -22.10 7.26 -10.31
CA GLY A 96 -23.30 7.94 -9.81
C GLY A 96 -23.14 8.72 -8.51
N ARG A 97 -21.92 9.13 -8.12
CA ARG A 97 -21.72 9.86 -6.85
C ARG A 97 -22.32 11.26 -6.91
N GLU A 98 -23.48 11.43 -6.27
CA GLU A 98 -24.02 12.75 -5.87
C GLU A 98 -23.19 13.41 -4.75
N VAL A 99 -22.20 12.69 -4.21
CA VAL A 99 -21.30 13.16 -3.16
C VAL A 99 -20.33 14.20 -3.71
N ALA A 100 -20.23 15.34 -3.05
CA ALA A 100 -19.30 16.40 -3.41
C ALA A 100 -17.84 15.87 -3.44
N GLU A 101 -17.05 16.34 -4.41
CA GLU A 101 -15.66 15.88 -4.58
C GLU A 101 -14.81 16.04 -3.30
N VAL A 102 -15.09 17.08 -2.51
CA VAL A 102 -14.43 17.35 -1.23
C VAL A 102 -14.73 16.26 -0.20
N GLU A 103 -16.00 15.89 -0.04
CA GLU A 103 -16.42 14.84 0.89
C GLU A 103 -15.87 13.48 0.49
N PHE A 104 -15.85 13.19 -0.82
CA PHE A 104 -15.25 11.97 -1.34
C PHE A 104 -13.75 11.90 -1.02
N ARG A 105 -13.00 12.99 -1.24
CA ARG A 105 -11.56 13.06 -0.92
C ARG A 105 -11.31 12.93 0.58
N SER A 106 -12.10 13.58 1.43
CA SER A 106 -12.03 13.41 2.88
C SER A 106 -12.30 11.96 3.30
N SER A 107 -13.29 11.32 2.69
CA SER A 107 -13.61 9.92 2.96
C SER A 107 -12.46 8.99 2.57
N LEU A 108 -11.87 9.18 1.39
CA LEU A 108 -10.66 8.46 0.99
C LEU A 108 -9.51 8.71 1.96
N ALA A 109 -9.28 9.97 2.36
CA ALA A 109 -8.19 10.30 3.28
C ALA A 109 -8.36 9.57 4.61
N GLY A 110 -9.54 9.64 5.23
CA GLY A 110 -9.80 8.99 6.52
C GLY A 110 -9.84 7.46 6.46
N LYS A 111 -10.46 6.88 5.42
CA LYS A 111 -10.70 5.42 5.35
C LYS A 111 -9.63 4.62 4.60
N ILE A 112 -8.77 5.30 3.83
CA ILE A 112 -7.71 4.65 3.02
C ILE A 112 -6.35 5.29 3.32
N GLY A 113 -6.24 6.60 3.22
CA GLY A 113 -4.98 7.32 3.44
C GLY A 113 -4.42 7.09 4.84
N THR A 114 -5.22 7.33 5.88
CA THR A 114 -4.80 7.20 7.28
C THR A 114 -4.41 5.77 7.65
N PRO A 115 -5.20 4.72 7.37
CA PRO A 115 -4.78 3.34 7.63
C PRO A 115 -3.47 2.95 6.94
N VAL A 116 -3.27 3.38 5.69
CA VAL A 116 -2.03 3.12 4.95
C VAL A 116 -0.84 3.84 5.60
N ALA A 117 -1.00 5.11 5.95
CA ALA A 117 0.07 5.86 6.60
C ALA A 117 0.43 5.29 7.98
N GLN A 118 -0.58 4.92 8.79
CA GLN A 118 -0.36 4.30 10.09
C GLN A 118 0.39 2.98 9.95
N PHE A 119 -0.06 2.09 9.06
CA PHE A 119 0.64 0.84 8.77
C PHE A 119 2.09 1.07 8.34
N MET A 120 2.32 1.98 7.40
CA MET A 120 3.68 2.26 6.89
C MET A 120 4.57 3.01 7.87
N SER A 121 4.01 3.78 8.80
CA SER A 121 4.80 4.51 9.80
C SER A 121 5.48 3.58 10.80
N GLY A 122 4.87 2.43 11.08
CA GLY A 122 5.42 1.43 12.00
C GLY A 122 6.51 0.56 11.42
N ILE A 123 6.70 0.55 10.09
CA ILE A 123 7.62 -0.40 9.42
C ILE A 123 8.92 0.30 9.04
N THR A 124 9.95 0.15 9.87
CA THR A 124 11.28 0.76 9.67
C THR A 124 12.37 -0.26 9.32
N GLY A 125 12.09 -1.55 9.48
CA GLY A 125 12.97 -2.66 9.09
C GLY A 125 12.23 -4.00 9.00
N LEU A 126 12.99 -5.09 8.87
CA LEU A 126 12.45 -6.45 8.72
C LEU A 126 11.69 -6.94 9.96
N GLY A 127 12.17 -6.63 11.18
CA GLY A 127 11.47 -7.00 12.42
C GLY A 127 10.08 -6.37 12.51
N ASP A 128 9.99 -5.06 12.29
CA ASP A 128 8.69 -4.36 12.27
C ASP A 128 7.75 -4.90 11.17
N LEU A 129 8.32 -5.29 10.02
CA LEU A 129 7.54 -5.90 8.94
C LEU A 129 6.96 -7.25 9.39
N LYS A 130 7.77 -8.10 10.04
CA LYS A 130 7.32 -9.39 10.59
C LYS A 130 6.15 -9.16 11.56
N ASP A 131 6.34 -8.30 12.55
CA ASP A 131 5.31 -7.97 13.55
C ASP A 131 4.03 -7.42 12.91
N ALA A 132 4.17 -6.56 11.89
CA ALA A 132 3.05 -6.00 11.17
C ALA A 132 2.29 -7.05 10.34
N LEU A 133 3.00 -7.99 9.70
CA LEU A 133 2.39 -9.09 8.94
C LEU A 133 1.56 -9.99 9.86
N ASP A 134 2.07 -10.30 11.05
CA ASP A 134 1.39 -11.17 12.02
C ASP A 134 0.17 -10.48 12.67
N SER A 135 0.32 -9.21 13.03
CA SER A 135 -0.69 -8.49 13.83
C SER A 135 -1.70 -7.71 12.99
N ALA A 136 -1.29 -7.06 11.90
CA ALA A 136 -2.09 -6.06 11.18
C ALA A 136 -2.61 -6.54 9.82
N VAL A 137 -2.11 -7.66 9.28
CA VAL A 137 -2.52 -8.21 7.99
C VAL A 137 -3.27 -9.54 8.19
N THR A 138 -4.26 -9.81 7.35
CA THR A 138 -4.93 -11.11 7.26
C THR A 138 -4.04 -12.13 6.54
N GLU A 139 -4.41 -13.40 6.54
CA GLU A 139 -3.61 -14.49 5.92
C GLU A 139 -3.39 -14.36 4.40
N ARG A 140 -4.02 -13.37 3.73
CA ARG A 140 -3.94 -13.15 2.27
C ARG A 140 -2.67 -12.39 1.87
N VAL A 141 -1.52 -12.92 2.27
CA VAL A 141 -0.21 -12.35 1.93
C VAL A 141 0.61 -13.34 1.12
N PHE A 142 1.13 -12.88 -0.01
CA PHE A 142 2.16 -13.62 -0.72
C PHE A 142 3.52 -13.29 -0.10
N VAL A 143 4.26 -14.33 0.32
CA VAL A 143 5.63 -14.21 0.84
C VAL A 143 6.51 -15.21 0.12
N HIS A 144 7.51 -14.73 -0.60
CA HIS A 144 8.50 -15.56 -1.29
C HIS A 144 9.37 -16.31 -0.28
N ARG A 145 9.88 -17.49 -0.66
CA ARG A 145 10.55 -18.40 0.27
C ARG A 145 11.77 -17.78 0.96
N GLU A 146 12.65 -17.11 0.23
CA GLU A 146 13.86 -16.51 0.84
C GLU A 146 13.48 -15.38 1.81
N MET A 147 12.44 -14.61 1.50
CA MET A 147 11.95 -13.55 2.37
C MET A 147 11.33 -14.11 3.65
N ARG A 148 10.65 -15.27 3.58
CA ARG A 148 10.18 -15.98 4.78
C ARG A 148 11.34 -16.34 5.70
N SER A 149 12.42 -16.93 5.16
CA SER A 149 13.61 -17.24 5.94
C SER A 149 14.27 -16.01 6.57
N LEU A 150 14.25 -14.87 5.89
CA LEU A 150 14.75 -13.60 6.46
C LEU A 150 13.86 -13.11 7.62
N LEU A 151 12.54 -13.11 7.46
CA LEU A 151 11.59 -12.72 8.50
C LEU A 151 11.66 -13.64 9.73
N ASP A 152 11.85 -14.94 9.53
CA ASP A 152 11.98 -15.91 10.63
C ASP A 152 13.31 -15.74 11.38
N SER A 153 14.32 -15.13 10.76
CA SER A 153 15.64 -14.90 11.39
C SER A 153 15.73 -13.61 12.21
N THR A 154 14.72 -12.75 12.15
CA THR A 154 14.67 -11.47 12.88
C THR A 154 14.12 -11.58 14.31
N ASP A 155 14.42 -12.69 15.00
CA ASP A 155 14.07 -12.93 16.42
C ASP A 155 14.93 -12.12 17.41
#